data_AF-A0A843ITY0-F1
#
_entry.id   AF-A0A843ITY0-F1
#
_cell.length_a   1.000
_cell.length_b   1.000
_cell.length_c   1.000
_cell.angle_alpha   90.00
_cell.angle_beta   90.00
_cell.angle_gamma   90.00
#
_symmetry.space_group_name_H-M   'P 1'
#
loop_
_entity.id
_entity.type
_entity.pdbx_description
1 polymer ?
#
loop_
_entity_poly.entity_id
_entity_poly.type
_entity_poly.pdbx_seq_one_letter_code
_entity_poly.pdbx_strand_id
1 'polypeptide(L)'
;MPDPNIPPNYRPAPRRNSSSQGKVIAVIAVVAILIAAAWSVYGMYRDRESGDEEKEYTWSVPVSGVSDLRFNVSLTIPGDELDLAKNSSIDRTGSSASVSDPGNGIYAVSDYVVVSDTIRTLAGKLWTEYQDKILNNALVDASYKTPKMFADYILTFVQVAVDYELDSEQFEENEYWLYPIETLYYGYGDCEDTSILAAAIYSALIEMDGPSAYVRDACVFLLPGHAMVGVDVIGGVPAESNMVILGTSEYYFGETTIDDIKKVWMGVGQITPDYMSASILGFTGHSTEYIK
;
A
#
# COMPACT_ATOMS: atom_id res chain seq x y z
N MET A 1 28.74 -82.54 -42.48
CA MET A 1 30.17 -82.18 -42.40
C MET A 1 30.27 -80.88 -41.60
N PRO A 2 31.09 -80.78 -40.54
CA PRO A 2 31.21 -79.56 -39.74
C PRO A 2 32.09 -78.51 -40.46
N ASP A 3 31.74 -77.23 -40.28
CA ASP A 3 32.44 -76.06 -40.81
C ASP A 3 33.88 -75.96 -40.22
N PRO A 4 34.94 -75.89 -41.05
CA PRO A 4 36.33 -75.93 -40.60
C PRO A 4 36.87 -74.61 -39.98
N ASN A 5 36.06 -73.56 -39.83
CA ASN A 5 36.57 -72.23 -39.45
C ASN A 5 36.27 -71.74 -38.01
N ILE A 6 35.93 -72.62 -37.06
CA ILE A 6 35.70 -72.21 -35.66
C ILE A 6 36.89 -72.67 -34.77
N PRO A 7 37.71 -71.74 -34.23
CA PRO A 7 38.81 -72.12 -33.34
C PRO A 7 38.28 -72.72 -32.02
N PRO A 8 38.96 -73.72 -31.41
CA PRO A 8 38.37 -74.57 -30.36
C PRO A 8 38.13 -73.89 -28.99
N ASN A 9 38.31 -72.57 -28.84
CA ASN A 9 38.34 -71.91 -27.53
C ASN A 9 37.69 -70.51 -27.49
N TYR A 10 36.67 -70.25 -28.31
CA TYR A 10 35.89 -69.02 -28.15
C TYR A 10 34.91 -69.15 -26.98
N ARG A 11 35.33 -68.74 -25.77
CA ARG A 11 34.40 -68.44 -24.67
C ARG A 11 33.86 -67.02 -24.89
N PRO A 12 32.55 -66.82 -25.12
CA PRO A 12 32.01 -65.48 -25.16
C PRO A 12 32.27 -64.80 -23.81
N ALA A 13 32.83 -63.60 -23.84
CA ALA A 13 33.02 -62.78 -22.64
C ALA A 13 31.65 -62.59 -21.96
N PRO A 14 31.56 -62.66 -20.62
CA PRO A 14 30.30 -62.42 -19.93
C PRO A 14 29.78 -61.04 -20.35
N ARG A 15 28.58 -61.00 -20.92
CA ARG A 15 27.88 -59.75 -21.21
C ARG A 15 27.78 -58.98 -19.90
N ARG A 16 28.61 -57.94 -19.78
CA ARG A 16 28.48 -56.94 -18.73
C ARG A 16 27.17 -56.22 -19.05
N ASN A 17 26.06 -56.69 -18.46
CA ASN A 17 24.83 -55.91 -18.40
C ASN A 17 25.21 -54.63 -17.65
N SER A 18 25.56 -53.58 -18.39
CA SER A 18 25.66 -52.25 -17.82
C SER A 18 24.24 -51.94 -17.36
N SER A 19 24.07 -51.79 -16.05
CA SER A 19 22.80 -51.52 -15.38
C SER A 19 22.30 -50.12 -15.67
N SER A 20 22.28 -49.71 -16.95
CA SER A 20 21.77 -48.42 -17.42
C SER A 20 20.34 -48.20 -16.93
N GLN A 21 19.51 -49.25 -16.92
CA GLN A 21 18.18 -49.20 -16.32
C GLN A 21 18.21 -48.92 -14.81
N GLY A 22 19.12 -49.55 -14.06
CA GLY A 22 19.28 -49.28 -12.62
C GLY A 22 19.73 -47.84 -12.33
N LYS A 23 20.59 -47.28 -13.19
CA LYS A 23 21.02 -45.87 -13.09
C LYS A 23 19.90 -44.90 -13.46
N VAL A 24 19.13 -45.18 -14.49
CA VAL A 24 17.98 -44.35 -14.90
C VAL A 24 16.89 -44.37 -13.82
N ILE A 25 16.58 -45.53 -13.25
CA ILE A 25 15.62 -45.65 -12.14
C ILE A 25 16.11 -44.89 -10.90
N ALA A 26 17.41 -45.00 -10.58
CA ALA A 26 17.99 -44.25 -9.45
C ALA A 26 17.92 -42.73 -9.67
N VAL A 27 18.19 -42.24 -10.88
CA VAL A 27 18.09 -40.80 -11.21
C VAL A 27 16.64 -40.33 -11.11
N ILE A 28 15.68 -41.07 -11.65
CA ILE A 28 14.25 -40.73 -11.56
C ILE A 28 13.79 -40.69 -10.10
N ALA A 29 14.23 -41.65 -9.28
CA ALA A 29 13.89 -41.68 -7.85
C ALA A 29 14.46 -40.47 -7.10
N VAL A 30 15.71 -40.09 -7.38
CA VAL A 30 16.34 -38.89 -6.78
C VAL A 30 15.60 -37.62 -7.20
N VAL A 31 15.27 -37.47 -8.48
CA VAL A 31 14.53 -36.30 -8.98
C VAL A 31 13.14 -36.22 -8.35
N ALA A 32 12.42 -37.34 -8.22
CA ALA A 32 11.12 -37.37 -7.56
C ALA A 32 11.20 -36.98 -6.08
N ILE A 33 12.23 -37.44 -5.36
CA ILE A 33 12.48 -37.05 -3.97
C ILE A 33 12.79 -35.55 -3.86
N LEU A 34 13.60 -35.01 -4.78
CA LEU A 34 13.94 -33.59 -4.79
C LEU A 34 12.71 -32.72 -5.09
N ILE A 35 11.84 -33.14 -6.03
CA ILE A 35 10.59 -32.44 -6.32
C ILE A 35 9.64 -32.52 -5.11
N ALA A 36 9.50 -33.68 -4.48
CA ALA A 36 8.67 -33.84 -3.28
C ALA A 36 9.20 -33.03 -2.09
N ALA A 37 10.52 -32.98 -1.90
CA ALA A 37 11.16 -32.15 -0.89
C ALA A 37 10.98 -30.65 -1.21
N ALA A 38 11.13 -30.23 -2.46
CA ALA A 38 10.87 -28.86 -2.88
C ALA A 38 9.39 -28.49 -2.67
N TRP A 39 8.45 -29.36 -2.98
CA TRP A 39 7.03 -29.17 -2.70
C TRP A 39 6.71 -29.14 -1.21
N SER A 40 7.39 -29.97 -0.40
CA SER A 40 7.20 -29.97 1.06
C SER A 40 7.78 -28.71 1.69
N VAL A 41 8.95 -28.26 1.24
CA VAL A 41 9.55 -26.99 1.69
C VAL A 41 8.72 -25.81 1.21
N TYR A 42 8.25 -25.82 -0.05
CA TYR A 42 7.37 -24.79 -0.60
C TYR A 42 6.03 -24.75 0.14
N GLY A 43 5.43 -25.90 0.45
CA GLY A 43 4.23 -26.00 1.29
C GLY A 43 4.46 -25.48 2.70
N MET A 44 5.61 -25.81 3.33
CA MET A 44 5.99 -25.28 4.64
C MET A 44 6.24 -23.75 4.64
N TYR A 45 6.70 -23.19 3.52
CA TYR A 45 6.82 -21.73 3.35
C TYR A 45 5.46 -21.07 3.10
N ARG A 46 4.58 -21.73 2.35
CA ARG A 46 3.24 -21.25 2.02
C ARG A 46 2.27 -21.31 3.21
N ASP A 47 2.43 -22.31 4.08
CA ASP A 47 1.55 -22.54 5.23
C ASP A 47 2.12 -21.92 6.54
N ARG A 48 3.14 -21.06 6.43
CA ARG A 48 3.57 -20.26 7.57
C ARG A 48 2.59 -19.09 7.68
N GLU A 49 1.54 -19.26 8.49
CA GLU A 49 0.75 -18.13 8.98
C GLU A 49 1.73 -17.02 9.35
N SER A 50 1.52 -15.83 8.80
CA SER A 50 2.33 -14.71 9.26
C SER A 50 2.11 -14.60 10.77
N GLY A 51 3.18 -14.49 11.54
CA GLY A 51 3.04 -14.24 12.97
C GLY A 51 2.69 -12.77 13.16
N ASP A 52 2.03 -12.44 14.27
CA ASP A 52 1.83 -11.04 14.65
C ASP A 52 3.17 -10.29 14.65
N GLU A 53 3.21 -9.13 14.01
CA GLU A 53 4.41 -8.31 13.90
C GLU A 53 4.21 -6.94 14.57
N GLU A 54 5.15 -6.54 15.42
CA GLU A 54 5.16 -5.21 16.04
C GLU A 54 5.85 -4.21 15.12
N LYS A 55 5.17 -3.12 14.81
CA LYS A 55 5.70 -1.98 14.03
C LYS A 55 5.75 -0.72 14.88
N GLU A 56 6.75 0.11 14.64
CA GLU A 56 6.90 1.42 15.26
C GLU A 56 7.07 2.46 14.16
N TYR A 57 6.23 3.50 14.19
CA TYR A 57 6.24 4.60 13.23
C TYR A 57 6.58 5.89 13.95
N THR A 58 7.55 6.62 13.41
CA THR A 58 7.93 7.94 13.96
C THR A 58 7.96 8.97 12.85
N TRP A 59 7.38 10.13 13.12
CA TRP A 59 7.37 11.26 12.18
C TRP A 59 7.35 12.57 12.93
N SER A 60 7.54 13.66 12.19
CA SER A 60 7.49 15.03 12.74
C SER A 60 6.54 15.86 11.92
N VAL A 61 5.79 16.73 12.58
CA VAL A 61 4.89 17.68 11.89
C VAL A 61 5.35 19.10 12.17
N PRO A 62 5.60 19.92 11.13
CA PRO A 62 5.98 21.30 11.33
C PRO A 62 4.81 22.10 11.90
N VAL A 63 4.95 22.61 13.11
CA VAL A 63 3.97 23.49 13.75
C VAL A 63 4.66 24.79 14.15
N SER A 64 4.12 25.91 13.70
CA SER A 64 4.72 27.21 14.02
C SER A 64 4.73 27.44 15.53
N GLY A 65 5.87 27.92 16.05
CA GLY A 65 6.06 28.16 17.47
C GLY A 65 6.51 26.93 18.29
N VAL A 66 6.53 25.72 17.70
CA VAL A 66 7.04 24.51 18.36
C VAL A 66 8.08 23.84 17.45
N SER A 67 9.35 23.91 17.83
CA SER A 67 10.42 23.18 17.14
C SER A 67 10.32 21.68 17.43
N ASP A 68 10.46 20.85 16.40
CA ASP A 68 10.63 19.39 16.48
C ASP A 68 9.53 18.64 17.23
N LEU A 69 8.26 18.90 16.90
CA LEU A 69 7.16 18.11 17.42
C LEU A 69 7.17 16.70 16.80
N ARG A 70 7.66 15.73 17.58
CA ARG A 70 7.76 14.32 17.19
C ARG A 70 6.59 13.49 17.70
N PHE A 71 6.14 12.59 16.86
CA PHE A 71 5.06 11.65 17.11
C PHE A 71 5.58 10.23 17.00
N ASN A 72 4.94 9.33 17.74
CA ASN A 72 5.26 7.91 17.69
C ASN A 72 4.00 7.09 17.89
N VAL A 73 3.80 6.07 17.03
CA VAL A 73 2.77 5.06 17.22
C VAL A 73 3.40 3.68 17.07
N SER A 74 3.15 2.80 18.05
CA SER A 74 3.42 1.36 17.94
C SER A 74 2.13 0.60 17.67
N LEU A 75 2.19 -0.36 16.75
CA LEU A 75 1.05 -1.13 16.25
C LEU A 75 1.44 -2.60 16.06
N THR A 76 0.60 -3.51 16.57
CA THR A 76 0.68 -4.93 16.22
C THR A 76 -0.08 -5.14 14.91
N ILE A 77 0.55 -5.78 13.93
CA ILE A 77 -0.05 -6.25 12.68
C ILE A 77 -0.43 -7.72 12.88
N PRO A 78 -1.72 -8.06 12.99
CA PRO A 78 -2.16 -9.45 13.14
C PRO A 78 -1.86 -10.23 11.87
N GLY A 79 -1.25 -11.40 12.02
CA GLY A 79 -0.85 -12.19 10.87
C GLY A 79 -2.02 -12.80 10.09
N ASP A 80 -3.10 -13.15 10.77
CA ASP A 80 -4.33 -13.63 10.13
C ASP A 80 -4.98 -12.54 9.25
N GLU A 81 -5.01 -11.30 9.72
CA GLU A 81 -5.51 -10.15 8.95
C GLU A 81 -4.63 -9.86 7.73
N LEU A 82 -3.30 -9.94 7.91
CA LEU A 82 -2.33 -9.78 6.82
C LEU A 82 -2.46 -10.90 5.78
N ASP A 83 -2.65 -12.15 6.22
CA ASP A 83 -2.84 -13.29 5.34
C ASP A 83 -4.16 -13.18 4.57
N LEU A 84 -5.23 -12.65 5.18
CA LEU A 84 -6.49 -12.35 4.49
C LEU A 84 -6.30 -11.31 3.39
N ALA A 85 -5.55 -10.23 3.67
CA ALA A 85 -5.21 -9.23 2.65
C ALA A 85 -4.42 -9.85 1.49
N LYS A 86 -3.31 -10.54 1.79
CA LYS A 86 -2.44 -11.20 0.80
C LYS A 86 -3.16 -12.22 -0.07
N ASN A 87 -4.09 -12.98 0.50
CA ASN A 87 -4.84 -14.02 -0.20
C ASN A 87 -6.16 -13.51 -0.83
N SER A 88 -6.42 -12.21 -0.78
CA SER A 88 -7.54 -11.57 -1.48
C SER A 88 -7.52 -11.91 -2.98
N SER A 89 -8.71 -12.16 -3.53
CA SER A 89 -8.90 -12.39 -4.97
C SER A 89 -9.20 -11.12 -5.78
N ILE A 90 -9.15 -9.94 -5.16
CA ILE A 90 -9.33 -8.65 -5.87
C ILE A 90 -8.17 -8.45 -6.85
N ASP A 91 -8.47 -7.85 -8.01
CA ASP A 91 -7.47 -7.53 -9.03
C ASP A 91 -6.58 -6.36 -8.60
N ARG A 92 -5.33 -6.67 -8.27
CA ARG A 92 -4.30 -5.75 -7.76
C ARG A 92 -3.60 -4.91 -8.82
N THR A 93 -3.92 -5.12 -10.09
CA THR A 93 -3.24 -4.40 -11.19
C THR A 93 -3.84 -3.02 -11.47
N GLY A 94 -4.77 -2.56 -10.63
CA GLY A 94 -5.58 -1.36 -10.89
C GLY A 94 -6.50 -1.47 -12.11
N SER A 95 -6.44 -2.56 -12.88
CA SER A 95 -7.14 -2.70 -14.17
C SER A 95 -8.66 -2.81 -14.03
N SER A 96 -9.12 -3.35 -12.90
CA SER A 96 -10.53 -3.44 -12.52
C SER A 96 -11.10 -2.17 -11.89
N ALA A 97 -10.31 -1.10 -11.70
CA ALA A 97 -10.81 0.22 -11.30
C ALA A 97 -11.56 0.86 -12.50
N SER A 98 -12.69 0.27 -12.88
CA SER A 98 -13.61 0.69 -13.94
C SER A 98 -15.01 0.75 -13.28
N VAL A 99 -15.85 1.80 -13.28
CA VAL A 99 -16.12 2.97 -14.15
C VAL A 99 -17.09 3.91 -13.41
N SER A 100 -16.94 5.26 -13.49
CA SER A 100 -17.94 6.20 -14.07
C SER A 100 -17.59 7.70 -13.93
N ASP A 101 -16.72 8.25 -14.79
CA ASP A 101 -17.01 9.47 -15.57
C ASP A 101 -15.96 9.66 -16.70
N PRO A 102 -16.32 9.40 -17.96
CA PRO A 102 -15.40 9.56 -19.10
C PRO A 102 -15.08 11.03 -19.45
N GLY A 103 -15.60 12.02 -18.71
CA GLY A 103 -15.34 13.44 -18.96
C GLY A 103 -13.99 13.95 -18.46
N ASN A 104 -13.57 13.53 -17.25
CA ASN A 104 -12.53 14.26 -16.50
C ASN A 104 -11.40 13.39 -15.90
N GLY A 105 -11.44 12.07 -16.05
CA GLY A 105 -10.31 11.20 -15.70
C GLY A 105 -9.95 11.13 -14.21
N ILE A 106 -10.91 11.39 -13.31
CA ILE A 106 -10.78 11.18 -11.85
C ILE A 106 -11.64 9.98 -11.45
N TYR A 107 -11.07 9.10 -10.63
CA TYR A 107 -11.69 7.86 -10.18
C TYR A 107 -11.60 7.73 -8.67
N ALA A 108 -12.68 7.26 -8.03
CA ALA A 108 -12.69 6.90 -6.61
C ALA A 108 -12.47 5.39 -6.46
N VAL A 109 -11.43 5.00 -5.70
CA VAL A 109 -11.15 3.60 -5.35
C VAL A 109 -11.83 3.30 -4.01
N SER A 110 -12.79 2.36 -3.99
CA SER A 110 -13.46 1.92 -2.76
C SER A 110 -13.00 0.55 -2.28
N ASP A 111 -12.71 -0.37 -3.20
CA ASP A 111 -12.50 -1.79 -2.88
C ASP A 111 -11.22 -2.04 -2.07
N TYR A 112 -10.24 -1.14 -2.21
CA TYR A 112 -8.97 -1.17 -1.50
C TYR A 112 -8.96 -0.34 -0.21
N VAL A 113 -9.93 0.57 -0.04
CA VAL A 113 -10.05 1.41 1.15
C VAL A 113 -10.71 0.61 2.27
N VAL A 114 -10.01 -0.41 2.76
CA VAL A 114 -10.49 -1.35 3.77
C VAL A 114 -10.20 -0.81 5.17
N VAL A 115 -11.27 -0.54 5.93
CA VAL A 115 -11.18 -0.13 7.33
C VAL A 115 -11.24 -1.34 8.26
N SER A 116 -10.09 -1.95 8.50
CA SER A 116 -9.94 -3.09 9.40
C SER A 116 -9.77 -2.70 10.87
N ASP A 117 -9.76 -3.69 11.77
CA ASP A 117 -9.51 -3.46 13.21
C ASP A 117 -8.11 -2.90 13.47
N THR A 118 -7.11 -3.32 12.68
CA THR A 118 -5.76 -2.75 12.70
C THR A 118 -5.76 -1.26 12.31
N ILE A 119 -6.49 -0.89 11.25
CA ILE A 119 -6.63 0.51 10.82
C ILE A 119 -7.39 1.34 11.86
N ARG A 120 -8.44 0.81 12.47
CA ARG A 120 -9.17 1.47 13.57
C ARG A 120 -8.29 1.70 14.78
N THR A 121 -7.46 0.71 15.13
CA THR A 121 -6.50 0.81 16.22
C THR A 121 -5.46 1.89 15.95
N LEU A 122 -4.91 1.93 14.73
CA LEU A 122 -4.01 2.99 14.29
C LEU A 122 -4.68 4.36 14.37
N ALA A 123 -5.88 4.52 13.82
CA ALA A 123 -6.64 5.77 13.85
C ALA A 123 -6.86 6.28 15.29
N GLY A 124 -7.22 5.39 16.23
CA GLY A 124 -7.35 5.74 17.65
C GLY A 124 -6.05 6.21 18.30
N LYS A 125 -4.93 5.57 17.95
CA LYS A 125 -3.59 5.96 18.44
C LYS A 125 -3.16 7.31 17.86
N LEU A 126 -3.36 7.54 16.55
CA LEU A 126 -3.12 8.81 15.89
C LEU A 126 -3.94 9.94 16.50
N TRP A 127 -5.23 9.69 16.75
CA TRP A 127 -6.08 10.67 17.43
C TRP A 127 -5.58 11.01 18.84
N THR A 128 -5.18 10.00 19.61
CA THR A 128 -4.64 10.20 20.97
C THR A 128 -3.37 11.05 20.94
N GLU A 129 -2.45 10.75 20.04
CA GLU A 129 -1.21 11.50 19.83
C GLU A 129 -1.50 12.97 19.41
N TYR A 130 -2.45 13.17 18.50
CA TYR A 130 -2.89 14.52 18.10
C TYR A 130 -3.49 15.30 19.28
N GLN A 131 -4.36 14.67 20.07
CA GLN A 131 -4.94 15.29 21.24
C GLN A 131 -3.87 15.74 22.23
N ASP A 132 -2.93 14.87 22.58
CA ASP A 132 -1.89 15.16 23.56
C ASP A 132 -0.93 16.26 23.07
N LYS A 133 -0.39 16.10 21.86
CA LYS A 133 0.72 16.92 21.37
C LYS A 133 0.30 18.19 20.65
N ILE A 134 -0.93 18.26 20.13
CA ILE A 134 -1.47 19.42 19.43
C ILE A 134 -2.56 20.08 20.26
N LEU A 135 -3.69 19.39 20.51
CA LEU A 135 -4.87 20.04 21.08
C LEU A 135 -4.64 20.47 22.54
N ASN A 136 -4.03 19.61 23.35
CA ASN A 136 -3.78 19.85 24.77
C ASN A 136 -2.45 20.56 25.03
N ASN A 137 -1.62 20.72 24.00
CA ASN A 137 -0.34 21.41 24.12
C ASN A 137 -0.55 22.92 24.17
N ALA A 138 -0.15 23.53 25.28
CA ALA A 138 -0.26 24.97 25.52
C ALA A 138 0.72 25.81 24.70
N LEU A 139 1.76 25.20 24.14
CA LEU A 139 2.74 25.86 23.27
C LEU A 139 2.24 25.97 21.82
N VAL A 140 1.25 25.15 21.44
CA VAL A 140 0.63 25.22 20.12
C VAL A 140 -0.44 26.31 20.14
N ASP A 141 -0.26 27.33 19.31
CA ASP A 141 -1.22 28.43 19.16
C ASP A 141 -2.57 27.89 18.68
N ALA A 142 -3.66 28.41 19.25
CA ALA A 142 -5.03 28.03 18.93
C ALA A 142 -5.35 28.18 17.43
N SER A 143 -4.69 29.11 16.72
CA SER A 143 -4.87 29.29 15.28
C SER A 143 -4.41 28.08 14.44
N TYR A 144 -3.57 27.20 15.01
CA TYR A 144 -3.14 25.95 14.34
C TYR A 144 -4.02 24.75 14.70
N LYS A 145 -4.96 24.87 15.64
CA LYS A 145 -5.83 23.76 16.08
C LYS A 145 -7.08 23.67 15.18
N THR A 146 -6.84 23.48 13.88
CA THR A 146 -7.89 23.52 12.85
C THR A 146 -8.18 22.13 12.26
N PRO A 147 -9.38 21.92 11.69
CA PRO A 147 -9.70 20.78 10.82
C PRO A 147 -8.64 20.48 9.77
N LYS A 148 -8.15 21.51 9.08
CA LYS A 148 -7.05 21.36 8.11
C LYS A 148 -5.76 20.86 8.76
N MET A 149 -5.36 21.39 9.92
CA MET A 149 -4.15 20.91 10.60
C MET A 149 -4.28 19.43 11.01
N PHE A 150 -5.48 19.00 11.42
CA PHE A 150 -5.72 17.59 11.73
C PHE A 150 -5.56 16.71 10.48
N ALA A 151 -6.11 17.14 9.33
CA ALA A 151 -5.87 16.46 8.08
C ALA A 151 -4.37 16.43 7.72
N ASP A 152 -3.69 17.58 7.75
CA ASP A 152 -2.25 17.66 7.46
C ASP A 152 -1.42 16.75 8.39
N TYR A 153 -1.82 16.62 9.65
CA TYR A 153 -1.18 15.69 10.60
C TYR A 153 -1.28 14.23 10.16
N ILE A 154 -2.47 13.79 9.73
CA ILE A 154 -2.68 12.42 9.22
C ILE A 154 -1.96 12.20 7.89
N LEU A 155 -1.98 13.19 6.99
CA LEU A 155 -1.20 13.14 5.74
C LEU A 155 0.29 13.01 6.02
N THR A 156 0.82 13.80 6.96
CA THR A 156 2.25 13.76 7.28
C THR A 156 2.66 12.41 7.87
N PHE A 157 1.76 11.73 8.61
CA PHE A 157 2.03 10.37 9.06
C PHE A 157 2.31 9.44 7.87
N VAL A 158 1.40 9.38 6.90
CA VAL A 158 1.58 8.52 5.72
C VAL A 158 2.81 8.96 4.92
N GLN A 159 2.94 10.26 4.70
CA GLN A 159 3.94 10.84 3.82
C GLN A 159 5.39 10.73 4.36
N VAL A 160 5.57 10.60 5.68
CA VAL A 160 6.90 10.60 6.33
C VAL A 160 7.22 9.29 7.04
N ALA A 161 6.20 8.58 7.55
CA ALA A 161 6.41 7.33 8.29
C ALA A 161 6.35 6.07 7.40
N VAL A 162 5.92 6.21 6.15
CA VAL A 162 5.92 5.15 5.13
C VAL A 162 6.88 5.56 4.03
N ASP A 163 7.79 4.66 3.67
CA ASP A 163 8.78 4.89 2.61
C ASP A 163 8.12 4.78 1.22
N TYR A 164 8.58 5.59 0.27
CA TYR A 164 8.10 5.52 -1.11
C TYR A 164 8.94 4.54 -1.92
N GLU A 165 8.32 3.51 -2.49
CA GLU A 165 8.99 2.49 -3.31
C GLU A 165 8.05 2.05 -4.43
N LEU A 166 8.55 1.90 -5.66
CA LEU A 166 7.70 1.54 -6.80
C LEU A 166 7.40 0.04 -6.84
N ASP A 167 6.23 -0.37 -7.34
CA ASP A 167 5.89 -1.80 -7.50
C ASP A 167 6.90 -2.62 -8.29
N SER A 168 7.49 -2.02 -9.33
CA SER A 168 8.53 -2.67 -10.12
C SER A 168 9.80 -3.00 -9.33
N GLU A 169 10.02 -2.30 -8.22
CA GLU A 169 11.12 -2.51 -7.27
C GLU A 169 10.71 -3.51 -6.18
N GLN A 170 9.44 -3.50 -5.77
CA GLN A 170 8.90 -4.35 -4.69
C GLN A 170 8.54 -5.78 -5.14
N PHE A 171 7.82 -5.92 -6.26
CA PHE A 171 7.16 -7.16 -6.67
C PHE A 171 7.61 -7.70 -8.04
N GLU A 172 8.51 -7.00 -8.73
CA GLU A 172 8.86 -7.27 -10.15
C GLU A 172 7.63 -7.21 -11.09
N GLU A 173 6.54 -6.58 -10.65
CA GLU A 173 5.32 -6.35 -11.42
C GLU A 173 5.23 -4.88 -11.83
N ASN A 174 4.44 -4.58 -12.87
CA ASN A 174 4.23 -3.19 -13.26
C ASN A 174 3.27 -2.45 -12.31
N GLU A 175 2.39 -3.18 -11.63
CA GLU A 175 1.38 -2.65 -10.70
C GLU A 175 0.90 -3.77 -9.75
N TYR A 176 0.85 -3.50 -8.45
CA TYR A 176 0.41 -4.37 -7.38
C TYR A 176 -0.11 -3.55 -6.18
N TRP A 177 -1.40 -3.20 -6.21
CA TRP A 177 -2.00 -2.39 -5.16
C TRP A 177 -2.03 -3.13 -3.81
N LEU A 178 -1.53 -2.46 -2.79
CA LEU A 178 -1.51 -2.92 -1.41
C LEU A 178 -2.80 -2.55 -0.69
N TYR A 179 -3.28 -3.46 0.14
CA TYR A 179 -4.24 -3.09 1.18
C TYR A 179 -3.56 -2.22 2.24
N PRO A 180 -4.33 -1.39 2.98
CA PRO A 180 -3.79 -0.54 4.05
C PRO A 180 -2.92 -1.31 5.07
N ILE A 181 -3.31 -2.53 5.44
CA ILE A 181 -2.53 -3.37 6.36
C ILE A 181 -1.21 -3.85 5.74
N GLU A 182 -1.17 -4.10 4.43
CA GLU A 182 0.04 -4.51 3.73
C GLU A 182 1.02 -3.34 3.66
N THR A 183 0.57 -2.14 3.32
CA THR A 183 1.39 -0.92 3.34
C THR A 183 2.01 -0.69 4.73
N LEU A 184 1.23 -0.88 5.81
CA LEU A 184 1.75 -0.82 7.17
C LEU A 184 2.77 -1.95 7.44
N TYR A 185 2.43 -3.19 7.09
CA TYR A 185 3.31 -4.34 7.28
C TYR A 185 4.66 -4.18 6.60
N TYR A 186 4.67 -3.71 5.36
CA TYR A 186 5.90 -3.51 4.60
C TYR A 186 6.64 -2.24 5.04
N GLY A 187 5.89 -1.21 5.45
CA GLY A 187 6.45 0.10 5.78
C GLY A 187 6.80 0.93 4.55
N TYR A 188 6.36 0.49 3.37
CA TYR A 188 6.52 1.18 2.10
C TYR A 188 5.28 1.02 1.21
N GLY A 189 5.19 1.86 0.18
CA GLY A 189 4.19 1.81 -0.89
C GLY A 189 4.38 2.99 -1.84
N ASP A 190 3.81 2.94 -3.03
CA ASP A 190 3.83 4.07 -3.97
C ASP A 190 2.58 4.95 -3.85
N CYS A 191 2.17 5.61 -4.93
CA CYS A 191 1.23 6.73 -4.86
C CYS A 191 -0.18 6.26 -4.51
N GLU A 192 -0.63 5.14 -5.05
CA GLU A 192 -1.93 4.56 -4.76
C GLU A 192 -1.97 3.91 -3.39
N ASP A 193 -0.92 3.18 -3.00
CA ASP A 193 -0.85 2.46 -1.73
C ASP A 193 -0.95 3.43 -0.56
N THR A 194 -0.16 4.49 -0.62
CA THR A 194 -0.14 5.54 0.39
C THR A 194 -1.46 6.33 0.40
N SER A 195 -2.07 6.56 -0.76
CA SER A 195 -3.39 7.20 -0.85
C SER A 195 -4.51 6.33 -0.27
N ILE A 196 -4.47 5.02 -0.55
CA ILE A 196 -5.39 4.01 -0.03
C ILE A 196 -5.27 3.93 1.50
N LEU A 197 -4.04 3.86 2.03
CA LEU A 197 -3.78 3.88 3.46
C LEU A 197 -4.32 5.17 4.12
N ALA A 198 -4.04 6.34 3.52
CA ALA A 198 -4.53 7.61 4.03
C ALA A 198 -6.07 7.66 4.07
N ALA A 199 -6.73 7.27 2.97
CA ALA A 199 -8.19 7.22 2.89
C ALA A 199 -8.79 6.26 3.91
N ALA A 200 -8.17 5.11 4.15
CA ALA A 200 -8.63 4.13 5.13
C ALA A 200 -8.52 4.66 6.57
N ILE A 201 -7.43 5.37 6.90
CA ILE A 201 -7.25 6.00 8.21
C ILE A 201 -8.31 7.09 8.42
N TYR A 202 -8.54 7.97 7.44
CA TYR A 202 -9.59 8.99 7.55
C TYR A 202 -10.98 8.39 7.70
N SER A 203 -11.28 7.35 6.92
CA SER A 203 -12.56 6.63 7.02
C SER A 203 -12.77 6.07 8.42
N ALA A 204 -11.74 5.49 9.03
CA ALA A 204 -11.79 5.03 10.42
C ALA A 204 -12.04 6.17 11.42
N LEU A 205 -11.38 7.32 11.22
CA LEU A 205 -11.53 8.50 12.07
C LEU A 205 -12.93 9.12 11.99
N ILE A 206 -13.55 9.13 10.81
CA ILE A 206 -14.92 9.66 10.60
C ILE A 206 -15.95 8.87 11.42
N GLU A 207 -15.72 7.58 11.64
CA GLU A 207 -16.59 6.73 12.46
C GLU A 207 -16.43 6.97 13.97
N MET A 208 -15.41 7.71 14.41
CA MET A 208 -15.08 7.93 15.81
C MET A 208 -15.67 9.25 16.35
N ASP A 209 -16.11 9.23 17.62
CA ASP A 209 -16.46 10.46 18.34
C ASP A 209 -15.18 11.28 18.64
N GLY A 210 -15.22 12.58 18.36
CA GLY A 210 -14.05 13.46 18.39
C GLY A 210 -13.49 13.79 17.00
N PRO A 211 -12.75 12.87 16.33
CA PRO A 211 -12.17 13.14 15.01
C PRO A 211 -13.19 13.50 13.93
N SER A 212 -14.41 12.96 13.99
CA SER A 212 -15.52 13.31 13.09
C SER A 212 -15.92 14.79 13.13
N ALA A 213 -15.46 15.55 14.13
CA ALA A 213 -15.61 17.01 14.16
C ALA A 213 -14.58 17.76 13.28
N TYR A 214 -13.62 17.05 12.67
CA TYR A 214 -12.53 17.61 11.87
C TYR A 214 -12.58 17.16 10.41
N VAL A 215 -13.02 15.93 10.13
CA VAL A 215 -13.09 15.37 8.77
C VAL A 215 -14.47 14.76 8.53
N ARG A 216 -15.05 14.98 7.35
CA ARG A 216 -16.36 14.47 6.92
C ARG A 216 -16.27 13.28 6.00
N ASP A 217 -15.30 13.30 5.09
CA ASP A 217 -15.16 12.30 4.04
C ASP A 217 -13.72 12.22 3.56
N ALA A 218 -13.36 11.06 3.00
CA ALA A 218 -12.08 10.86 2.34
C ALA A 218 -12.21 9.87 1.18
N CYS A 219 -11.42 10.09 0.13
CA CYS A 219 -11.39 9.24 -1.04
C CYS A 219 -10.00 9.19 -1.66
N VAL A 220 -9.77 8.23 -2.55
CA VAL A 220 -8.58 8.19 -3.40
C VAL A 220 -8.95 8.79 -4.75
N PHE A 221 -8.11 9.67 -5.27
CA PHE A 221 -8.19 10.21 -6.61
C PHE A 221 -7.10 9.60 -7.48
N LEU A 222 -7.51 8.91 -8.54
CA LEU A 222 -6.59 8.50 -9.59
C LEU A 222 -6.53 9.58 -10.67
N LEU A 223 -5.32 10.02 -10.98
CA LEU A 223 -4.95 10.84 -12.13
C LEU A 223 -4.19 9.98 -13.14
N PRO A 224 -4.04 10.41 -14.41
CA PRO A 224 -3.19 9.70 -15.36
C PRO A 224 -1.76 9.54 -14.84
N GLY A 225 -1.40 8.31 -14.44
CA GLY A 225 -0.07 7.94 -13.92
C GLY A 225 0.24 8.47 -12.52
N HIS A 226 -0.77 8.78 -11.70
CA HIS A 226 -0.56 9.22 -10.32
C HIS A 226 -1.81 8.99 -9.46
N ALA A 227 -1.67 8.82 -8.15
CA ALA A 227 -2.77 8.76 -7.20
C ALA A 227 -2.53 9.73 -6.03
N MET A 228 -3.62 10.22 -5.45
CA MET A 228 -3.59 11.12 -4.31
C MET A 228 -4.83 10.94 -3.43
N VAL A 229 -4.76 11.36 -2.17
CA VAL A 229 -5.92 11.34 -1.29
C VAL A 229 -6.68 12.67 -1.35
N GLY A 230 -8.01 12.57 -1.38
CA GLY A 230 -8.93 13.68 -1.18
C GLY A 230 -9.54 13.65 0.20
N VAL A 231 -9.59 14.79 0.89
CA VAL A 231 -10.14 14.90 2.25
C VAL A 231 -11.13 16.06 2.33
N ASP A 232 -12.37 15.78 2.70
CA ASP A 232 -13.37 16.81 3.03
C ASP A 232 -13.23 17.17 4.51
N VAL A 233 -12.62 18.33 4.78
CA VAL A 233 -12.44 18.84 6.15
C VAL A 233 -13.64 19.68 6.59
N ILE A 234 -13.99 19.57 7.86
CA ILE A 234 -15.06 20.36 8.47
C ILE A 234 -14.72 21.85 8.38
N GLY A 235 -15.64 22.65 7.85
CA GLY A 235 -15.45 24.09 7.68
C GLY A 235 -14.70 24.49 6.41
N GLY A 236 -14.32 23.53 5.58
CA GLY A 236 -13.63 23.74 4.31
C GLY A 236 -12.15 24.13 4.49
N VAL A 237 -11.46 24.30 3.35
CA VAL A 237 -10.09 24.84 3.30
C VAL A 237 -10.11 26.24 2.66
N PRO A 238 -9.12 27.11 2.96
CA PRO A 238 -8.98 28.38 2.24
C PRO A 238 -8.95 28.17 0.72
N ALA A 239 -9.57 29.06 -0.05
CA ALA A 239 -9.72 28.93 -1.51
C ALA A 239 -8.39 28.85 -2.31
N GLU A 240 -7.28 29.21 -1.66
CA GLU A 240 -5.92 29.16 -2.18
C GLU A 240 -5.19 27.85 -1.87
N SER A 241 -5.89 26.86 -1.32
CA SER A 241 -5.42 25.49 -1.09
C SER A 241 -5.63 24.63 -2.35
N ASN A 242 -4.82 23.59 -2.55
CA ASN A 242 -5.04 22.58 -3.59
C ASN A 242 -6.39 21.88 -3.34
N MET A 243 -7.44 22.24 -4.09
CA MET A 243 -8.82 21.79 -3.86
C MET A 243 -9.50 21.35 -5.16
N VAL A 244 -10.36 20.34 -5.08
CA VAL A 244 -11.36 19.99 -6.12
C VAL A 244 -12.75 19.88 -5.51
N ILE A 245 -13.74 20.24 -6.32
CA ILE A 245 -15.15 20.13 -5.97
C ILE A 245 -15.70 18.86 -6.63
N LEU A 246 -16.29 17.97 -5.83
CA LEU A 246 -17.04 16.81 -6.31
C LEU A 246 -18.45 16.85 -5.75
N GLY A 247 -19.43 16.97 -6.66
CA GLY A 247 -20.81 17.24 -6.29
C GLY A 247 -20.94 18.55 -5.51
N THR A 248 -21.32 18.46 -4.23
CA THR A 248 -21.42 19.61 -3.32
C THR A 248 -20.27 19.71 -2.31
N SER A 249 -19.32 18.78 -2.36
CA SER A 249 -18.24 18.67 -1.39
C SER A 249 -16.93 19.24 -1.94
N GLU A 250 -16.18 19.88 -1.06
CA GLU A 250 -14.87 20.47 -1.33
C GLU A 250 -13.80 19.57 -0.71
N TYR A 251 -12.96 18.96 -1.56
CA TYR A 251 -11.89 18.08 -1.12
C TYR A 251 -10.55 18.80 -1.20
N TYR A 252 -9.85 18.81 -0.07
CA TYR A 252 -8.45 19.13 0.02
C TYR A 252 -7.62 17.95 -0.51
N PHE A 253 -6.73 18.21 -1.47
CA PHE A 253 -5.80 17.20 -1.95
C PHE A 253 -4.59 17.08 -1.05
N GLY A 254 -4.28 15.83 -0.68
CA GLY A 254 -3.03 15.45 -0.07
C GLY A 254 -2.19 14.64 -1.04
N GLU A 255 -1.09 15.23 -1.52
CA GLU A 255 0.02 14.44 -2.02
C GLU A 255 0.56 13.57 -0.88
N THR A 256 0.52 12.25 -1.05
CA THR A 256 1.00 11.28 -0.06
C THR A 256 2.44 10.87 -0.30
N THR A 257 3.01 11.22 -1.45
CA THR A 257 4.36 10.82 -1.84
C THR A 257 5.38 11.93 -1.57
N ILE A 258 6.59 11.54 -1.19
CA ILE A 258 7.77 12.41 -1.25
C ILE A 258 8.92 11.60 -1.83
N ASP A 259 9.24 11.85 -3.10
CA ASP A 259 10.48 11.37 -3.73
C ASP A 259 11.70 11.87 -2.92
N ASP A 260 12.70 11.02 -2.69
CA ASP A 260 13.92 11.30 -1.94
C ASP A 260 14.64 12.59 -2.41
N ILE A 261 14.53 12.92 -3.70
CA ILE A 261 15.08 14.15 -4.29
C ILE A 261 14.24 15.40 -3.92
N LYS A 262 12.95 15.20 -3.59
CA LYS A 262 11.95 16.24 -3.31
C LYS A 262 11.65 16.42 -1.81
N LYS A 263 12.21 15.57 -0.92
CA LYS A 263 12.15 15.68 0.56
C LYS A 263 12.49 17.06 1.13
N VAL A 264 13.19 17.90 0.37
CA VAL A 264 13.62 19.24 0.80
C VAL A 264 12.69 20.37 0.30
N TRP A 265 11.81 20.10 -0.67
CA TRP A 265 11.10 21.17 -1.42
C TRP A 265 9.57 21.10 -1.38
N MET A 266 8.96 19.95 -1.06
CA MET A 266 7.50 19.81 -1.02
C MET A 266 6.97 19.89 0.41
N GLY A 267 6.07 20.84 0.67
CA GLY A 267 5.33 20.90 1.93
C GLY A 267 4.28 19.77 2.03
N VAL A 268 3.75 19.55 3.24
CA VAL A 268 2.71 18.54 3.50
C VAL A 268 1.55 18.69 2.52
N GLY A 269 1.22 17.61 1.80
CA GLY A 269 0.14 17.59 0.82
C GLY A 269 0.31 18.54 -0.38
N GLN A 270 1.50 19.11 -0.61
CA GLN A 270 1.74 19.97 -1.77
C GLN A 270 1.95 19.14 -3.03
N ILE A 271 1.25 19.53 -4.11
CA ILE A 271 1.40 18.96 -5.44
C ILE A 271 2.41 19.79 -6.26
N THR A 272 3.20 19.14 -7.11
CA THR A 272 4.07 19.90 -8.03
C THR A 272 3.25 20.59 -9.14
N PRO A 273 3.72 21.72 -9.69
CA PRO A 273 3.05 22.40 -10.80
C PRO A 273 2.82 21.51 -12.03
N ASP A 274 3.65 20.49 -12.23
CA ASP A 274 3.57 19.54 -13.34
C ASP A 274 2.22 18.81 -13.35
N TYR A 275 1.74 18.37 -12.18
CA TYR A 275 0.42 17.75 -12.05
C TYR A 275 -0.73 18.78 -12.05
N MET A 276 -0.52 20.00 -11.52
CA MET A 276 -1.54 21.06 -11.51
C MET A 276 -1.96 21.48 -12.93
N SER A 277 -1.01 21.54 -13.86
CA SER A 277 -1.28 21.94 -15.24
C SER A 277 -2.01 20.89 -16.07
N ALA A 278 -1.82 19.61 -15.75
CA ALA A 278 -2.42 18.49 -16.47
C ALA A 278 -3.84 18.14 -15.99
N SER A 279 -4.18 18.43 -14.72
CA SER A 279 -5.43 17.97 -14.10
C SER A 279 -6.41 19.09 -13.76
N ILE A 280 -5.99 20.30 -13.34
CA ILE A 280 -6.90 21.31 -12.77
C ILE A 280 -7.62 22.17 -13.82
N LEU A 281 -7.07 22.33 -15.03
CA LEU A 281 -7.70 23.11 -16.10
C LEU A 281 -9.02 22.49 -16.63
N GLY A 282 -9.31 21.22 -16.32
CA GLY A 282 -10.61 20.59 -16.58
C GLY A 282 -11.69 20.84 -15.52
N PHE A 283 -11.30 21.24 -14.29
CA PHE A 283 -12.23 21.29 -13.14
C PHE A 283 -12.91 22.63 -12.91
N THR A 284 -12.37 23.73 -13.45
CA THR A 284 -12.92 25.08 -13.24
C THR A 284 -14.15 25.40 -14.11
N GLY A 285 -14.64 24.43 -14.89
CA GLY A 285 -15.62 24.66 -15.95
C GLY A 285 -17.06 24.18 -15.71
N HIS A 286 -17.34 23.25 -14.79
CA HIS A 286 -18.67 22.63 -14.74
C HIS A 286 -19.18 22.38 -13.32
N SER A 287 -20.11 23.25 -12.91
CA SER A 287 -21.16 22.89 -11.97
C SER A 287 -22.02 21.79 -12.59
N THR A 288 -22.06 20.61 -12.00
CA THR A 288 -23.20 19.71 -12.20
C THR A 288 -23.41 18.85 -10.97
N GLU A 289 -24.69 18.76 -10.60
CA GLU A 289 -25.30 17.91 -9.58
C GLU A 289 -24.86 16.42 -9.67
N TYR A 290 -25.36 15.60 -8.74
CA TYR A 290 -25.24 14.13 -8.62
C TYR A 290 -23.98 13.71 -7.84
N ILE A 291 -24.11 13.10 -6.66
CA ILE A 291 -24.60 11.73 -6.39
C ILE A 291 -25.63 11.72 -5.23
N LYS A 292 -26.65 10.85 -5.29
CA LYS A 292 -27.62 10.58 -4.22
C LYS A 292 -27.17 9.42 -3.34
#